data_AF-A0AA39HHJ5-F1
#
_entry.id   AF-A0AA39HHJ5-F1
#
_cell.length_a   1.000
_cell.length_b   1.000
_cell.length_c   1.000
_cell.angle_alpha   90.00
_cell.angle_beta   90.00
_cell.angle_gamma   90.00
#
_symmetry.space_group_name_H-M   'P 1'
#
loop_
_entity.id
_entity.type
_entity.pdbx_description
1 polymer ?
#
loop_
_entity_poly.entity_id
_entity_poly.type
_entity_poly.pdbx_seq_one_letter_code
_entity_poly.pdbx_strand_id
1 'polypeptide(L)'
;MATGSTMAAPTDKVDPIEVQLKGGEEQLGVTTTATLVVTGVIPASSAEEKFLLGDKITHINDEAVASPEQLVQMVKKFAPALKVTVARGLKSSANELPPDREKNVQRREGFAYMLLKIDFVRGCKFGLGIKHHQNKVLVSRVDEGSLSAKALIQGDRIIDINGDPVSDKDVARTLLVKSLQKTRKVDLVVERATTEEAKQLVNSALLASQLQPPSVALASDVRDIIARHVAQRKAGTDVKKEGIMKQRGSRARGGVRIVEEQKVLVIGSDNEGKESQLKKVRQ
;
A
#
# COMPACT_ATOMS: atom_id res chain seq x y z
N MET A 1 -8.97 -31.82 34.82
CA MET A 1 -9.90 -30.72 34.51
C MET A 1 -9.07 -29.50 34.15
N ALA A 2 -8.92 -29.23 32.85
CA ALA A 2 -8.09 -28.13 32.35
C ALA A 2 -8.95 -26.86 32.30
N THR A 3 -8.47 -25.83 32.98
CA THR A 3 -9.09 -24.51 33.11
C THR A 3 -9.04 -23.77 31.77
N GLY A 4 -10.22 -23.36 31.30
CA GLY A 4 -10.37 -22.54 30.10
C GLY A 4 -9.79 -21.15 30.31
N SER A 5 -8.79 -20.80 29.49
CA SER A 5 -8.29 -19.44 29.39
C SER A 5 -9.29 -18.63 28.56
N THR A 6 -10.06 -17.78 29.24
CA THR A 6 -10.98 -16.83 28.62
C THR A 6 -10.16 -15.78 27.87
N MET A 7 -10.23 -15.78 26.55
CA MET A 7 -9.62 -14.76 25.70
C MET A 7 -10.22 -13.39 26.07
N ALA A 8 -9.38 -12.51 26.62
CA ALA A 8 -9.73 -11.12 26.84
C ALA A 8 -10.01 -10.44 25.49
N ALA A 9 -11.22 -9.91 25.34
CA ALA A 9 -11.60 -9.09 24.20
C ALA A 9 -10.66 -7.88 24.08
N PRO A 10 -10.25 -7.48 22.86
CA PRO A 10 -9.38 -6.33 22.68
C PRO A 10 -10.13 -5.09 23.18
N THR A 11 -9.62 -4.49 24.25
CA THR A 11 -10.10 -3.22 24.77
C THR A 11 -9.82 -2.13 23.74
N ASP A 12 -10.85 -1.75 22.98
CA ASP A 12 -10.83 -0.57 22.16
C ASP A 12 -10.62 0.63 23.09
N LYS A 13 -9.49 1.33 22.94
CA LYS A 13 -9.25 2.58 23.66
C LYS A 13 -10.35 3.55 23.23
N VAL A 14 -11.24 3.85 24.16
CA VAL A 14 -12.34 4.79 23.94
C VAL A 14 -11.85 6.15 24.44
N ASP A 15 -11.62 7.08 23.53
CA ASP A 15 -11.16 8.42 23.89
C ASP A 15 -12.40 9.29 24.16
N PRO A 16 -12.57 9.86 25.37
CA PRO A 16 -13.63 10.80 25.64
C PRO A 16 -13.35 12.13 24.93
N ILE A 17 -14.29 12.58 24.11
CA ILE A 17 -14.23 13.86 23.41
C ILE A 17 -15.27 14.80 24.04
N GLU A 18 -14.82 15.92 24.58
CA GLU A 18 -15.73 16.94 25.10
C GLU A 18 -16.16 17.88 23.98
N VAL A 19 -17.46 18.02 23.79
CA VAL A 19 -18.10 18.81 22.73
C VAL A 19 -19.00 19.83 23.41
N GLN A 20 -18.78 21.10 23.10
CA GLN A 20 -19.63 22.19 23.55
C GLN A 20 -20.49 22.60 22.36
N LEU A 21 -21.81 22.55 22.51
CA LEU A 21 -22.73 22.97 21.46
C LEU A 21 -22.73 24.50 21.38
N LYS A 22 -22.57 25.05 20.18
CA LYS A 22 -22.79 26.48 19.92
C LYS A 22 -24.27 26.82 20.15
N GLY A 23 -24.52 28.00 20.73
CA GLY A 23 -25.86 28.43 21.10
C GLY A 23 -26.82 28.43 19.91
N GLY A 24 -27.89 27.61 19.99
CA GLY A 24 -28.90 27.43 18.94
C GLY A 24 -28.90 26.05 18.26
N GLU A 25 -27.90 25.20 18.52
CA GLU A 25 -27.87 23.84 17.98
C GLU A 25 -28.68 22.85 18.84
N GLU A 26 -29.83 22.38 18.35
CA GLU A 26 -30.62 21.30 18.98
C GLU A 26 -30.05 19.90 18.74
N GLN A 27 -29.04 19.78 17.89
CA GLN A 27 -28.48 18.52 17.44
C GLN A 27 -26.96 18.65 17.32
N LEU A 28 -26.25 17.53 17.56
CA LEU A 28 -24.79 17.46 17.50
C LEU A 28 -24.22 17.78 16.10
N GLY A 29 -25.05 17.80 15.05
CA GLY A 29 -24.60 18.03 13.67
C GLY A 29 -24.01 16.80 13.00
N VAL A 30 -24.29 15.60 13.51
CA VAL A 30 -23.68 14.34 13.05
C VAL A 30 -24.75 13.43 12.42
N THR A 31 -24.49 12.96 11.20
CA THR A 31 -25.27 11.89 10.58
C THR A 31 -24.66 10.55 10.97
N THR A 32 -25.46 9.70 11.62
CA THR A 32 -25.04 8.39 12.11
C THR A 32 -25.82 7.25 11.46
N THR A 33 -25.19 6.08 11.38
CA THR A 33 -25.86 4.82 10.99
C THR A 33 -26.64 4.23 12.17
N ALA A 34 -27.48 3.21 11.92
CA ALA A 34 -28.18 2.44 12.96
C ALA A 34 -27.25 1.89 14.07
N THR A 35 -25.96 1.70 13.79
CA THR A 35 -24.94 1.26 14.76
C THR A 35 -24.14 2.41 15.38
N LEU A 36 -24.64 3.65 15.30
CA LEU A 36 -24.03 4.88 15.84
C LEU A 36 -22.62 5.19 15.33
N VAL A 37 -22.35 4.79 14.10
CA VAL A 37 -21.11 5.16 13.40
C VAL A 37 -21.34 6.42 12.61
N VAL A 38 -20.45 7.39 12.76
CA VAL A 38 -20.50 8.67 12.05
C VAL A 38 -20.25 8.47 10.57
N THR A 39 -21.23 8.77 9.72
CA THR A 39 -21.14 8.67 8.26
C THR A 39 -21.04 10.02 7.57
N GLY A 40 -21.53 11.07 8.22
CA GLY A 40 -21.43 12.45 7.75
C GLY A 40 -21.42 13.42 8.91
N VAL A 41 -20.74 14.55 8.73
CA VAL A 41 -20.79 15.68 9.66
C VAL A 41 -21.30 16.89 8.89
N ILE A 42 -22.24 17.60 9.48
CA ILE A 42 -22.86 18.79 8.88
C ILE A 42 -21.85 19.94 9.00
N PRO A 43 -21.49 20.61 7.88
CA PRO A 43 -20.58 21.74 7.90
C PRO A 43 -21.15 22.90 8.73
N ALA A 44 -20.29 23.63 9.42
CA ALA A 44 -20.58 24.68 10.40
C ALA A 44 -21.19 24.22 11.74
N SER A 45 -21.26 22.92 12.02
CA SER A 45 -21.74 22.40 13.30
C SER A 45 -20.63 22.24 14.35
N SER A 46 -20.98 22.17 15.64
CA SER A 46 -20.03 21.89 16.73
C SER A 46 -19.32 20.53 16.61
N ALA A 47 -19.81 19.64 15.75
CA ALA A 47 -19.18 18.35 15.48
C ALA A 47 -18.08 18.37 14.42
N GLU A 48 -18.02 19.38 13.55
CA GLU A 48 -17.07 19.41 12.42
C GLU A 48 -15.61 19.35 12.87
N GLU A 49 -15.27 20.06 13.93
CA GLU A 49 -13.90 20.11 14.44
C GLU A 49 -13.53 18.89 15.31
N LYS A 50 -14.53 18.18 15.85
CA LYS A 50 -14.32 17.19 16.92
C LYS A 50 -14.60 15.75 16.52
N PHE A 51 -15.55 15.52 15.61
CA PHE A 51 -15.92 14.19 15.13
C PHE A 51 -15.38 13.93 13.75
N LEU A 52 -14.93 12.70 13.53
CA LEU A 52 -14.42 12.25 12.25
C LEU A 52 -15.29 11.12 11.72
N LEU A 53 -15.32 10.97 10.40
CA LEU A 53 -16.10 9.90 9.77
C LEU A 53 -15.54 8.53 10.15
N GLY A 54 -16.44 7.59 10.44
CA GLY A 54 -16.11 6.26 10.92
C GLY A 54 -15.88 6.16 12.43
N ASP A 55 -15.92 7.28 13.16
CA ASP A 55 -15.92 7.24 14.61
C ASP A 55 -17.23 6.61 15.13
N LYS A 56 -17.14 5.71 16.11
CA LYS A 56 -18.32 5.04 16.70
C LYS A 56 -18.67 5.67 18.04
N ILE A 57 -19.84 6.27 18.13
CA ILE A 57 -20.34 6.85 19.38
C ILE A 57 -20.77 5.72 20.30
N THR A 58 -20.27 5.74 21.55
CA THR A 58 -20.58 4.70 22.55
C THR A 58 -21.32 5.28 23.75
N HIS A 59 -20.90 6.44 24.25
CA HIS A 59 -21.48 7.06 25.44
C HIS A 59 -21.64 8.58 25.25
N ILE A 60 -22.65 9.16 25.92
CA ILE A 60 -22.82 10.60 26.10
C ILE A 60 -23.02 10.86 27.59
N ASN A 61 -22.15 11.68 28.22
CA ASN A 61 -22.22 12.03 29.64
C ASN A 61 -22.50 10.81 30.55
N ASP A 62 -21.74 9.74 30.32
CA ASP A 62 -21.80 8.46 31.04
C ASP A 62 -23.04 7.58 30.79
N GLU A 63 -24.01 8.02 29.97
CA GLU A 63 -25.11 7.18 29.47
C GLU A 63 -24.69 6.48 28.15
N ALA A 64 -24.87 5.16 28.09
CA ALA A 64 -24.60 4.39 26.88
C ALA A 64 -25.70 4.62 25.83
N VAL A 65 -25.29 4.87 24.59
CA VAL A 65 -26.22 5.12 23.48
C VAL A 65 -26.27 3.88 22.59
N ALA A 66 -27.47 3.37 22.31
CA ALA A 66 -27.66 2.23 21.41
C ALA A 66 -28.37 2.60 20.11
N SER A 67 -29.20 3.65 20.11
CA SER A 67 -29.97 4.08 18.94
C SER A 67 -29.76 5.56 18.57
N PRO A 68 -29.90 5.93 17.29
CA PRO A 68 -29.78 7.32 16.85
C PRO A 68 -30.88 8.23 17.44
N GLU A 69 -32.05 7.69 17.77
CA GLU A 69 -33.13 8.45 18.42
C GLU A 69 -32.76 8.82 19.87
N GLN A 70 -32.17 7.87 20.60
CA GLN A 70 -31.64 8.09 21.94
C GLN A 70 -30.51 9.12 21.93
N LEU A 71 -29.68 9.11 20.88
CA LEU A 71 -28.62 10.11 20.68
C LEU A 71 -29.23 11.52 20.67
N VAL A 72 -30.28 11.76 19.88
CA VAL A 72 -30.93 13.07 19.78
C VAL A 72 -31.57 13.49 21.12
N GLN A 73 -32.20 12.56 21.83
CA GLN A 73 -32.80 12.83 23.14
C GLN A 73 -31.74 13.20 24.20
N MET A 74 -30.63 12.46 24.25
CA MET A 74 -29.52 12.76 25.16
C MET A 74 -28.85 14.09 24.82
N VAL A 75 -28.70 14.41 23.53
CA VAL A 75 -28.19 15.71 23.10
C VAL A 75 -29.07 16.86 23.60
N LYS A 76 -30.39 16.72 23.52
CA LYS A 76 -31.34 17.71 24.07
C LYS A 76 -31.30 17.79 25.60
N LYS A 77 -31.13 16.66 26.29
CA LYS A 77 -31.10 16.58 27.76
C LYS A 77 -29.84 17.19 28.37
N PHE A 78 -28.71 17.06 27.69
CA PHE A 78 -27.38 17.42 28.21
C PHE A 78 -26.75 18.67 27.58
N ALA A 79 -27.46 19.33 26.66
CA ALA A 79 -27.05 20.65 26.16
C ALA A 79 -26.92 21.65 27.35
N PRO A 80 -25.91 22.53 27.37
CA PRO A 80 -24.98 22.87 26.27
C PRO A 80 -23.62 22.16 26.29
N ALA A 81 -23.28 21.40 27.34
CA ALA A 81 -21.98 20.76 27.50
C ALA A 81 -22.10 19.23 27.46
N LEU A 82 -21.59 18.61 26.39
CA LEU A 82 -21.66 17.17 26.17
C LEU A 82 -20.27 16.55 26.16
N LYS A 83 -20.06 15.55 27.00
CA LYS A 83 -18.91 14.64 26.92
C LYS A 83 -19.32 13.42 26.12
N VAL A 84 -18.83 13.32 24.88
CA VAL A 84 -19.16 12.21 23.98
C VAL A 84 -17.97 11.28 23.91
N THR A 85 -18.15 10.04 24.35
CA THR A 85 -17.10 9.03 24.32
C THR A 85 -17.18 8.25 23.02
N VAL A 86 -16.12 8.36 22.22
CA VAL A 86 -16.10 7.84 20.85
C VAL A 86 -15.00 6.81 20.70
N ALA A 87 -15.35 5.65 20.16
CA ALA A 87 -14.38 4.64 19.75
C ALA A 87 -13.90 5.00 18.33
N ARG A 88 -12.67 5.54 18.26
CA ARG A 88 -12.00 5.81 16.99
C ARG A 88 -11.39 4.50 16.48
N GLY A 89 -11.88 3.97 15.36
CA GLY A 89 -11.41 2.69 14.78
C GLY A 89 -9.97 2.71 14.24
N LEU A 90 -9.29 3.86 14.24
CA LEU A 90 -7.93 4.00 13.74
C LEU A 90 -6.91 3.76 14.84
N LYS A 91 -6.39 2.54 14.86
CA LYS A 91 -5.21 2.17 15.67
C LYS A 91 -3.97 2.34 14.80
N SER A 92 -3.21 3.42 15.03
CA SER A 92 -1.86 3.58 14.50
C SER A 92 -0.87 3.25 15.61
N SER A 93 -0.29 2.04 15.59
CA SER A 93 0.89 1.74 16.42
C SER A 93 2.10 2.28 15.69
N ALA A 94 2.54 3.48 16.09
CA ALA A 94 3.80 4.02 15.60
C ALA A 94 4.96 3.11 16.08
N ASN A 95 5.82 2.71 15.15
CA ASN A 95 7.17 2.17 15.35
C ASN A 95 7.38 0.66 15.64
N GLU A 96 6.34 -0.13 15.90
CA GLU A 96 6.50 -1.59 16.03
C GLU A 96 5.72 -2.32 14.93
N LEU A 97 6.43 -2.65 13.86
CA LEU A 97 5.91 -3.53 12.81
C LEU A 97 6.03 -4.98 13.26
N PRO A 98 5.02 -5.83 13.01
CA PRO A 98 5.15 -7.27 13.21
C PRO A 98 6.33 -7.82 12.38
N PRO A 99 7.10 -8.79 12.90
CA PRO A 99 8.30 -9.31 12.24
C PRO A 99 8.00 -9.94 10.88
N ASP A 100 6.78 -10.43 10.67
CA ASP A 100 6.34 -10.96 9.38
C ASP A 100 6.19 -9.88 8.31
N ARG A 101 5.82 -8.66 8.71
CA ARG A 101 5.67 -7.52 7.81
C ARG A 101 6.96 -6.73 7.65
N GLU A 102 7.83 -6.74 8.65
CA GLU A 102 9.14 -6.11 8.60
C GLU A 102 10.00 -6.65 7.43
N LYS A 103 9.84 -7.92 7.06
CA LYS A 103 10.49 -8.53 5.88
C LYS A 103 10.20 -7.80 4.58
N ASN A 104 9.03 -7.16 4.46
CA ASN A 104 8.63 -6.40 3.28
C ASN A 104 9.14 -4.96 3.30
N VAL A 105 9.68 -4.51 4.44
CA VAL A 105 10.08 -3.11 4.67
C VAL A 105 11.59 -2.97 4.53
N GLN A 106 12.02 -2.09 3.63
CA GLN A 106 13.41 -1.66 3.55
C GLN A 106 13.54 -0.32 4.28
N ARG A 107 13.97 -0.34 5.54
CA ARG A 107 14.13 0.88 6.34
C ARG A 107 15.13 1.83 5.69
N ARG A 108 14.70 3.07 5.46
CA ARG A 108 15.52 4.17 4.95
C ARG A 108 15.54 5.33 5.94
N GLU A 109 16.68 5.98 6.03
CA GLU A 109 16.80 7.21 6.80
C GLU A 109 15.88 8.29 6.22
N GLY A 110 15.27 9.07 7.11
CA GLY A 110 14.29 10.10 6.73
C GLY A 110 12.87 9.60 6.46
N PHE A 111 12.61 8.30 6.60
CA PHE A 111 11.28 7.70 6.47
C PHE A 111 10.84 7.00 7.76
N ALA A 112 9.58 7.22 8.14
CA ALA A 112 8.91 6.52 9.22
C ALA A 112 8.00 5.42 8.66
N TYR A 113 7.95 4.28 9.36
CA TYR A 113 7.13 3.14 8.97
C TYR A 113 6.06 2.90 10.01
N MET A 114 4.80 2.80 9.56
CA MET A 114 3.64 2.70 10.43
C MET A 114 2.71 1.60 9.97
N LEU A 115 2.15 0.86 10.92
CA LEU A 115 1.04 -0.05 10.68
C LEU A 115 -0.27 0.70 10.92
N LEU A 116 -1.11 0.78 9.90
CA LEU A 116 -2.41 1.43 9.94
C LEU A 116 -3.51 0.38 9.80
N LYS A 117 -4.48 0.40 10.71
CA LYS A 117 -5.69 -0.43 10.60
C LYS A 117 -6.89 0.44 10.32
N ILE A 118 -7.60 0.12 9.25
CA ILE A 118 -8.79 0.85 8.80
C ILE A 118 -9.96 -0.13 8.75
N ASP A 119 -10.97 0.14 9.58
CA ASP A 119 -12.23 -0.58 9.56
C ASP A 119 -13.18 0.06 8.55
N PHE A 120 -13.72 -0.73 7.63
CA PHE A 120 -14.65 -0.26 6.61
C PHE A 120 -16.07 -0.14 7.15
N VAL A 121 -16.59 1.08 7.08
CA VAL A 121 -17.95 1.42 7.49
C VAL A 121 -18.85 1.50 6.25
N ARG A 122 -19.96 0.75 6.29
CA ARG A 122 -20.97 0.79 5.21
C ARG A 122 -21.54 2.21 5.07
N GLY A 123 -21.61 2.70 3.84
CA GLY A 123 -22.08 4.06 3.53
C GLY A 123 -20.96 5.09 3.41
N CYS A 124 -19.76 4.80 3.93
CA CYS A 124 -18.60 5.67 3.75
C CYS A 124 -17.74 5.21 2.56
N LYS A 125 -17.30 6.14 1.71
CA LYS A 125 -16.31 5.84 0.67
C LYS A 125 -14.92 5.68 1.31
N PHE A 126 -14.12 4.76 0.77
CA PHE A 126 -12.72 4.63 1.18
C PHE A 126 -11.89 5.85 0.75
N GLY A 127 -12.20 6.45 -0.41
CA GLY A 127 -11.70 7.78 -0.83
C GLY A 127 -10.19 7.90 -0.99
N LEU A 128 -9.57 6.94 -1.69
CA LEU A 128 -8.12 6.88 -1.88
C LEU A 128 -7.74 6.89 -3.36
N GLY A 129 -6.97 7.89 -3.78
CA GLY A 129 -6.37 7.99 -5.11
C GLY A 129 -4.93 7.51 -5.08
N ILE A 130 -4.61 6.45 -5.82
CA ILE A 130 -3.29 5.82 -5.83
C ILE A 130 -2.59 6.00 -7.18
N LYS A 131 -1.29 6.31 -7.15
CA LYS A 131 -0.38 6.34 -8.31
C LYS A 131 0.70 5.27 -8.17
N HIS A 132 1.20 4.81 -9.31
CA HIS A 132 2.36 3.92 -9.36
C HIS A 132 3.54 4.67 -9.97
N HIS A 133 4.71 4.55 -9.35
CA HIS A 133 5.96 5.13 -9.81
C HIS A 133 7.13 4.22 -9.40
N GLN A 134 7.91 3.73 -10.35
CA GLN A 134 9.10 2.89 -10.11
C GLN A 134 8.85 1.71 -9.14
N ASN A 135 7.82 0.89 -9.39
CA ASN A 135 7.44 -0.23 -8.52
C ASN A 135 7.06 0.18 -7.08
N LYS A 136 6.67 1.45 -6.90
CA LYS A 136 6.14 1.97 -5.65
C LYS A 136 4.72 2.46 -5.87
N VAL A 137 3.90 2.22 -4.86
CA VAL A 137 2.52 2.64 -4.84
C VAL A 137 2.40 3.82 -3.88
N LEU A 138 2.14 5.00 -4.44
CA LEU A 138 2.08 6.26 -3.73
C LEU A 138 0.64 6.77 -3.64
N VAL A 139 0.29 7.32 -2.48
CA VAL A 139 -0.97 8.02 -2.29
C VAL A 139 -0.90 9.36 -2.99
N SER A 140 -1.73 9.52 -4.02
CA SER A 140 -1.76 10.70 -4.88
C SER A 140 -2.81 11.72 -4.47
N ARG A 141 -3.94 11.27 -3.97
CA ARG A 141 -5.07 12.10 -3.53
C ARG A 141 -5.80 11.34 -2.43
N VAL A 142 -6.32 12.08 -1.47
CA VAL A 142 -7.18 11.54 -0.43
C VAL A 142 -8.42 12.41 -0.40
N ASP A 143 -9.59 11.79 -0.48
CA ASP A 143 -10.84 12.52 -0.47
C ASP A 143 -11.14 12.96 0.97
N GLU A 144 -11.40 14.25 1.18
CA GLU A 144 -11.92 14.76 2.45
C GLU A 144 -13.27 14.10 2.78
N GLY A 145 -13.49 13.79 4.07
CA GLY A 145 -14.66 13.01 4.48
C GLY A 145 -14.65 11.57 3.94
N SER A 146 -13.49 10.94 3.86
CA SER A 146 -13.36 9.50 3.59
C SER A 146 -12.69 8.77 4.74
N LEU A 147 -12.82 7.43 4.77
CA LEU A 147 -12.16 6.62 5.80
C LEU A 147 -10.63 6.72 5.74
N SER A 148 -10.08 6.95 4.54
CA SER A 148 -8.63 7.08 4.34
C SER A 148 -8.08 8.43 4.76
N ALA A 149 -8.90 9.49 4.80
CA ALA A 149 -8.49 10.86 5.13
C ALA A 149 -7.75 11.00 6.46
N LYS A 150 -8.09 10.15 7.43
CA LYS A 150 -7.50 10.17 8.77
C LYS A 150 -6.26 9.29 8.88
N ALA A 151 -6.18 8.23 8.06
CA ALA A 151 -5.10 7.25 8.14
C ALA A 151 -3.91 7.64 7.27
N LEU A 152 -4.21 8.07 6.05
CA LEU A 152 -3.26 8.27 4.96
C LEU A 152 -3.22 9.75 4.59
N ILE A 153 -2.02 10.22 4.29
CA ILE A 153 -1.79 11.55 3.73
C ILE A 153 -1.26 11.42 2.30
N GLN A 154 -1.40 12.50 1.53
CA GLN A 154 -0.79 12.56 0.20
C GLN A 154 0.73 12.37 0.32
N GLY A 155 1.30 11.53 -0.53
CA GLY A 155 2.72 11.19 -0.54
C GLY A 155 3.09 9.94 0.29
N ASP A 156 2.18 9.42 1.11
CA ASP A 156 2.40 8.14 1.78
C ASP A 156 2.63 7.01 0.76
N ARG A 157 3.59 6.13 1.03
CA ARG A 157 3.85 4.95 0.21
C ARG A 157 3.26 3.72 0.87
N ILE A 158 2.45 2.98 0.11
CA ILE A 158 1.88 1.71 0.56
C ILE A 158 2.88 0.59 0.21
N ILE A 159 3.37 -0.12 1.22
CA ILE A 159 4.31 -1.23 1.08
C ILE A 159 3.56 -2.56 1.01
N ASP A 160 2.62 -2.75 1.92
CA ASP A 160 1.80 -3.96 1.97
C ASP A 160 0.33 -3.65 2.30
N ILE A 161 -0.53 -4.60 1.91
CA ILE A 161 -1.94 -4.64 2.27
C ILE A 161 -2.22 -6.03 2.83
N ASN A 162 -2.68 -6.10 4.08
CA ASN A 162 -2.99 -7.35 4.76
C ASN A 162 -1.84 -8.37 4.81
N GLY A 163 -0.59 -7.90 4.67
CA GLY A 163 0.63 -8.71 4.69
C GLY A 163 1.13 -9.10 3.29
N ASP A 164 0.34 -8.84 2.26
CA ASP A 164 0.73 -9.04 0.87
C ASP A 164 1.48 -7.80 0.36
N PRO A 165 2.73 -7.94 -0.13
CA PRO A 165 3.51 -6.83 -0.64
C PRO A 165 2.91 -6.28 -1.93
N VAL A 166 2.99 -4.96 -2.10
CA VAL A 166 2.35 -4.23 -3.17
C VAL A 166 3.39 -3.50 -4.00
N SER A 167 3.52 -3.89 -5.27
CA SER A 167 4.42 -3.23 -6.23
C SER A 167 3.68 -2.34 -7.22
N ASP A 168 2.46 -2.72 -7.60
CA ASP A 168 1.68 -2.08 -8.67
C ASP A 168 0.35 -1.52 -8.19
N LYS A 169 -0.10 -0.44 -8.86
CA LYS A 169 -1.40 0.21 -8.57
C LYS A 169 -2.57 -0.78 -8.71
N ASP A 170 -2.55 -1.64 -9.71
CA ASP A 170 -3.67 -2.54 -9.99
C ASP A 170 -3.72 -3.73 -9.02
N VAL A 171 -2.55 -4.21 -8.57
CA VAL A 171 -2.43 -5.16 -7.46
C VAL A 171 -2.97 -4.53 -6.18
N ALA A 172 -2.54 -3.30 -5.86
CA ALA A 172 -3.02 -2.55 -4.70
C ALA A 172 -4.54 -2.42 -4.69
N ARG A 173 -5.12 -1.97 -5.82
CA ARG A 173 -6.57 -1.80 -5.95
C ARG A 173 -7.31 -3.13 -5.77
N THR A 174 -6.81 -4.20 -6.38
CA THR A 174 -7.43 -5.52 -6.30
C THR A 174 -7.41 -6.06 -4.87
N LEU A 175 -6.29 -5.92 -4.16
CA LEU A 175 -6.15 -6.34 -2.76
C LEU A 175 -7.05 -5.52 -1.83
N LEU A 176 -7.12 -4.20 -2.01
CA LEU A 176 -8.03 -3.33 -1.25
C LEU A 176 -9.49 -3.76 -1.46
N VAL A 177 -9.95 -3.89 -2.70
CA VAL A 177 -11.34 -4.28 -3.00
C VAL A 177 -11.67 -5.65 -2.42
N LYS A 178 -10.78 -6.64 -2.59
CA LYS A 178 -10.98 -7.99 -2.01
C LYS A 178 -11.08 -7.97 -0.50
N SER A 179 -10.23 -7.17 0.16
CA SER A 179 -10.21 -7.06 1.62
C SER A 179 -11.46 -6.38 2.16
N LEU A 180 -11.86 -5.27 1.54
CA LEU A 180 -13.08 -4.55 1.90
C LEU A 180 -14.34 -5.40 1.74
N GLN A 181 -14.40 -6.25 0.72
CA GLN A 181 -15.53 -7.16 0.49
C GLN A 181 -15.58 -8.31 1.51
N LYS A 182 -14.44 -8.91 1.86
CA LYS A 182 -14.38 -10.11 2.71
C LYS A 182 -14.36 -9.80 4.20
N THR A 183 -13.38 -9.02 4.64
CA THR A 183 -13.09 -8.80 6.06
C THR A 183 -13.68 -7.50 6.57
N ARG A 184 -13.99 -6.55 5.67
CA ARG A 184 -14.34 -5.15 5.99
C ARG A 184 -13.29 -4.47 6.87
N LYS A 185 -12.06 -4.96 6.86
CA LYS A 185 -10.93 -4.44 7.60
C LYS A 185 -9.69 -4.49 6.72
N VAL A 186 -8.88 -3.44 6.78
CA VAL A 186 -7.68 -3.30 5.97
C VAL A 186 -6.53 -2.89 6.88
N ASP A 187 -5.50 -3.74 6.92
CA ASP A 187 -4.26 -3.47 7.63
C ASP A 187 -3.18 -3.09 6.60
N LEU A 188 -2.68 -1.87 6.65
CA LEU A 188 -1.71 -1.31 5.72
C LEU A 188 -0.37 -1.07 6.41
N VAL A 189 0.73 -1.39 5.75
CA VAL A 189 2.05 -0.88 6.12
C VAL A 189 2.40 0.28 5.21
N VAL A 190 2.68 1.42 5.83
CA VAL A 190 2.90 2.68 5.14
C VAL A 190 4.25 3.26 5.52
N GLU A 191 4.94 3.78 4.51
CA GLU A 191 6.16 4.57 4.62
C GLU A 191 5.81 6.05 4.43
N ARG A 192 6.14 6.86 5.43
CA ARG A 192 5.89 8.31 5.47
C ARG A 192 7.21 9.07 5.52
N ALA A 193 7.34 10.09 4.68
CA ALA A 193 8.51 10.95 4.66
C ALA A 193 8.51 11.90 5.88
N THR A 194 9.58 11.87 6.66
CA THR A 194 9.76 12.73 7.84
C THR A 194 10.69 13.89 7.54
N THR A 195 11.80 13.64 6.82
CA THR A 195 12.77 14.67 6.45
C THR A 195 12.32 15.47 5.23
N GLU A 196 12.75 16.73 5.13
CA GLU A 196 12.42 17.60 4.01
C GLU A 196 12.95 17.06 2.67
N GLU A 197 14.14 16.47 2.67
CA GLU A 197 14.71 15.80 1.49
C GLU A 197 13.83 14.64 1.01
N ALA A 198 13.37 13.80 1.95
CA ALA A 198 12.48 12.68 1.64
C ALA A 198 11.13 13.17 1.07
N LYS A 199 10.58 14.27 1.61
CA LYS A 199 9.35 14.89 1.08
C LYS A 199 9.55 15.39 -0.34
N GLN A 200 10.69 16.02 -0.66
CA GLN A 200 11.00 16.45 -2.02
C GLN A 200 11.11 15.27 -2.99
N LEU A 201 11.69 14.14 -2.58
CA LEU A 201 11.74 12.92 -3.38
C LEU A 201 10.35 12.33 -3.64
N VAL A 202 9.49 12.32 -2.63
CA VAL A 202 8.10 11.85 -2.80
C VAL A 202 7.32 12.78 -3.73
N ASN A 203 7.47 14.10 -3.57
CA ASN A 203 6.82 15.09 -4.42
C ASN A 203 7.30 15.00 -5.88
N SER A 204 8.62 14.85 -6.10
CA SER A 204 9.15 14.66 -7.44
C SER A 204 8.64 13.37 -8.07
N ALA A 205 8.49 12.27 -7.33
CA ALA A 205 7.87 11.04 -7.82
C ALA A 205 6.39 11.21 -8.20
N LEU A 206 5.63 11.96 -7.39
CA LEU A 206 4.20 12.24 -7.66
C LEU A 206 3.99 13.09 -8.93
N LEU A 207 4.91 14.03 -9.19
CA LEU A 207 4.93 14.89 -10.37
C LEU A 207 5.53 14.20 -11.59
N ALA A 208 6.61 13.43 -11.43
CA ALA A 208 7.31 12.75 -12.51
C ALA A 208 6.41 11.83 -13.31
N SER A 209 5.44 11.17 -12.67
CA SER A 209 4.44 10.35 -13.37
C SER A 209 3.58 11.14 -14.37
N GLN A 210 3.44 12.47 -14.24
CA GLN A 210 2.74 13.32 -15.22
C GLN A 210 3.64 13.77 -16.36
N LEU A 211 4.97 13.76 -16.13
CA LEU A 211 5.97 14.34 -17.02
C LEU A 211 6.84 13.30 -17.73
N GLN A 212 6.63 12.00 -17.47
CA GLN A 212 7.36 10.96 -18.21
C GLN A 212 7.01 11.08 -19.69
N PRO A 213 7.98 11.39 -20.58
CA PRO A 213 7.75 11.24 -22.00
C PRO A 213 7.41 9.77 -22.27
N PRO A 214 6.51 9.48 -23.24
CA PRO A 214 6.20 8.12 -23.61
C PRO A 214 7.51 7.37 -23.89
N SER A 215 7.63 6.15 -23.37
CA SER A 215 8.80 5.29 -23.55
C SER A 215 9.24 5.34 -25.01
N VAL A 216 10.52 5.62 -25.24
CA VAL A 216 11.10 5.66 -26.59
C VAL A 216 10.64 4.42 -27.35
N ALA A 217 10.04 4.63 -28.53
CA ALA A 217 9.57 3.54 -29.36
C ALA A 217 10.74 2.58 -29.61
N LEU A 218 10.56 1.30 -29.29
CA LEU A 218 11.58 0.30 -29.57
C LEU A 218 11.92 0.31 -31.07
N ALA A 219 13.20 0.25 -31.40
CA ALA A 219 13.65 0.08 -32.78
C ALA A 219 12.97 -1.15 -33.42
N SER A 220 12.73 -1.11 -34.73
CA SER A 220 12.12 -2.22 -35.48
C SER A 220 12.76 -3.56 -35.15
N ASP A 221 14.09 -3.58 -35.12
CA ASP A 221 14.88 -4.79 -34.97
C ASP A 221 14.68 -5.44 -33.59
N VAL A 222 14.58 -4.61 -32.55
CA VAL A 222 14.33 -5.09 -31.18
C VAL A 222 12.90 -5.59 -31.04
N ARG A 223 11.92 -4.95 -31.70
CA ARG A 223 10.54 -5.44 -31.76
C ARG A 223 10.46 -6.80 -32.45
N ASP A 224 11.20 -7.00 -33.54
CA ASP A 224 11.23 -8.26 -34.27
C ASP A 224 11.91 -9.38 -33.47
N ILE A 225 12.98 -9.07 -32.73
CA ILE A 225 13.63 -10.02 -31.83
C ILE A 225 12.68 -10.43 -30.70
N ILE A 226 11.98 -9.48 -30.09
CA ILE A 226 11.00 -9.76 -29.02
C ILE A 226 9.85 -10.59 -29.58
N ALA A 227 9.30 -10.23 -30.74
CA ALA A 227 8.22 -10.97 -31.38
C ALA A 227 8.62 -12.42 -31.66
N ARG A 228 9.82 -12.64 -32.22
CA ARG A 228 10.39 -13.97 -32.44
C ARG A 228 10.54 -14.75 -31.13
N HIS A 229 11.07 -14.13 -30.07
CA HIS A 229 11.27 -14.80 -28.79
C HIS A 229 9.95 -15.16 -28.09
N VAL A 230 8.96 -14.27 -28.13
CA VAL A 230 7.63 -14.53 -27.59
C VAL A 230 6.93 -15.65 -28.38
N ALA A 231 7.04 -15.65 -29.70
CA ALA A 231 6.52 -16.73 -30.55
C ALA A 231 7.19 -18.07 -30.21
N GLN A 232 8.51 -18.11 -30.05
CA GLN A 232 9.23 -19.32 -29.63
C GLN A 232 8.79 -19.81 -28.23
N ARG A 233 8.59 -18.91 -27.27
CA ARG A 233 8.10 -19.28 -25.92
C ARG A 233 6.67 -19.80 -25.94
N LYS A 234 5.79 -19.20 -26.76
CA LYS A 234 4.40 -19.64 -26.93
C LYS A 234 4.29 -20.95 -27.70
N ALA A 235 5.15 -21.16 -28.69
CA ALA A 235 5.23 -22.40 -29.46
C ALA A 235 5.76 -23.58 -28.63
N GLY A 236 6.18 -23.36 -27.38
CA GLY A 236 6.52 -24.42 -26.44
C GLY A 236 7.59 -25.34 -27.02
N THR A 237 8.80 -24.81 -27.24
CA THR A 237 9.93 -25.69 -27.55
C THR A 237 10.18 -26.61 -26.36
N ASP A 238 9.73 -27.86 -26.50
CA ASP A 238 10.03 -29.00 -25.63
C ASP A 238 11.51 -29.41 -25.78
N VAL A 239 12.41 -28.42 -25.79
CA VAL A 239 13.83 -28.67 -25.60
C VAL A 239 13.96 -29.02 -24.14
N LYS A 240 13.89 -30.32 -23.85
CA LYS A 240 14.32 -30.90 -22.58
C LYS A 240 15.66 -30.28 -22.25
N LYS A 241 15.66 -29.29 -21.35
CA LYS A 241 16.89 -28.70 -20.83
C LYS A 241 17.62 -29.84 -20.15
N GLU A 242 18.68 -30.34 -20.78
CA GLU A 242 19.48 -31.38 -20.17
C GLU A 242 19.95 -30.86 -18.82
N GLY A 243 19.64 -31.59 -17.74
CA GLY A 243 20.09 -31.22 -16.41
C GLY A 243 21.61 -31.10 -16.41
N ILE A 244 22.12 -30.02 -15.84
CA ILE A 244 23.57 -29.76 -15.66
C ILE A 244 24.29 -30.90 -14.91
N MET A 245 23.56 -31.76 -14.21
CA MET A 245 24.06 -33.00 -13.63
C MET A 245 23.58 -34.22 -14.42
N LYS A 246 24.23 -34.53 -15.55
CA LYS A 246 24.18 -35.89 -16.09
C LYS A 246 25.15 -36.77 -15.30
N GLN A 247 24.64 -37.61 -14.40
CA GLN A 247 25.37 -38.82 -14.02
C GLN A 247 25.30 -39.78 -15.21
N ARG A 248 26.19 -39.59 -16.19
CA ARG A 248 26.46 -40.62 -17.19
C ARG A 248 27.10 -41.78 -16.44
N GLY A 249 26.42 -42.93 -16.46
CA GLY A 249 27.01 -44.20 -16.06
C GLY A 249 28.39 -44.36 -16.70
N SER A 250 29.34 -44.78 -15.87
CA SER A 250 30.73 -45.10 -16.15
C SER A 250 31.06 -45.40 -17.62
N ARG A 251 31.40 -44.35 -18.38
CA ARG A 251 32.33 -44.48 -19.50
C ARG A 251 33.38 -43.40 -19.39
N ALA A 252 34.62 -43.86 -19.49
CA ALA A 252 35.85 -43.16 -19.18
C ALA A 252 35.83 -41.69 -19.62
N ARG A 253 36.34 -40.83 -18.72
CA ARG A 253 36.64 -39.43 -19.00
C ARG A 253 37.40 -39.36 -20.33
N GLY A 254 36.76 -38.81 -21.37
CA GLY A 254 37.48 -38.32 -22.53
C GLY A 254 38.39 -37.20 -22.04
N GLY A 255 39.69 -37.47 -21.98
CA GLY A 255 40.68 -36.48 -21.60
C GLY A 255 40.58 -35.26 -22.52
N VAL A 256 40.65 -34.08 -21.93
CA VAL A 256 40.84 -32.85 -22.69
C VAL A 256 42.18 -32.98 -23.42
N ARG A 257 42.15 -33.17 -24.74
CA ARG A 257 43.33 -32.93 -25.59
C ARG A 257 43.35 -31.44 -25.88
N ILE A 258 44.33 -30.76 -25.31
CA ILE A 258 44.69 -29.41 -25.73
C ILE A 258 45.25 -29.56 -27.14
N VAL A 259 44.50 -29.09 -28.14
CA VAL A 259 44.99 -28.99 -29.51
C VAL A 259 45.70 -27.63 -29.60
N GLU A 260 46.99 -27.63 -29.96
CA GLU A 260 47.83 -26.42 -30.04
C GLU A 260 47.46 -25.51 -31.24
N GLU A 261 46.51 -25.90 -32.08
CA GLU A 261 46.04 -25.08 -33.18
C GLU A 261 45.12 -23.95 -32.68
N GLN A 262 45.68 -22.74 -32.66
CA GLN A 262 44.95 -21.51 -32.40
C GLN A 262 43.92 -21.26 -33.52
N LYS A 263 42.64 -21.49 -33.21
CA LYS A 263 41.55 -21.11 -34.10
C LYS A 263 41.29 -19.61 -33.98
N VAL A 264 41.85 -18.84 -34.91
CA VAL A 264 41.58 -17.40 -35.02
C VAL A 264 40.22 -17.21 -35.68
N LEU A 265 39.21 -16.82 -34.90
CA LEU A 265 37.90 -16.42 -35.40
C LEU A 265 37.88 -14.90 -35.54
N VAL A 266 37.66 -14.42 -36.76
CA VAL A 266 37.42 -13.00 -37.03
C VAL A 266 35.99 -12.69 -36.61
N ILE A 267 35.84 -12.03 -35.47
CA ILE A 267 34.55 -11.48 -35.08
C ILE A 267 34.37 -10.22 -35.94
N GLY A 268 33.40 -10.25 -36.85
CA GLY A 268 33.07 -9.08 -37.67
C GLY A 268 32.68 -7.92 -36.76
N SER A 269 33.56 -6.94 -36.62
CA SER A 269 33.22 -5.65 -36.05
C SER A 269 32.64 -4.78 -37.15
N ASP A 270 31.53 -4.12 -36.86
CA ASP A 270 30.74 -3.22 -37.72
C ASP A 270 31.48 -1.90 -38.06
N ASN A 271 32.79 -1.97 -38.27
CA ASN A 271 33.65 -0.86 -38.65
C ASN A 271 34.20 -1.13 -40.06
N GLU A 272 33.35 -0.98 -41.07
CA GLU A 272 33.81 -0.87 -42.45
C GLU A 272 34.82 0.30 -42.56
N GLY A 273 36.08 0.00 -42.87
CA GLY A 273 37.05 1.00 -43.34
C GLY A 273 38.23 1.36 -42.44
N LYS A 274 38.49 0.68 -41.30
CA LYS A 274 39.72 0.91 -40.50
C LYS A 274 40.41 -0.38 -40.06
N GLU A 275 40.82 -1.21 -41.04
CA GLU A 275 41.57 -2.45 -40.80
C GLU A 275 42.98 -2.24 -40.22
N SER A 276 43.52 -1.01 -40.26
CA SER A 276 44.91 -0.73 -39.84
C SER A 276 45.11 -0.42 -38.34
N GLN A 277 44.06 -0.45 -37.50
CA GLN A 277 44.16 -0.07 -36.08
C GLN A 277 43.73 -1.13 -35.06
N LEU A 278 43.49 -2.38 -35.48
CA LEU A 278 43.12 -3.44 -34.54
C LEU A 278 44.38 -4.08 -33.92
N LYS A 279 44.68 -3.69 -32.67
CA LYS A 279 45.70 -4.35 -31.85
C LYS A 279 45.25 -5.76 -31.49
N LYS A 280 46.04 -6.75 -31.91
CA LYS A 280 45.87 -8.15 -31.48
C LYS A 280 46.18 -8.26 -29.99
N VAL A 281 45.18 -8.58 -29.18
CA VAL A 281 45.35 -8.87 -27.75
C VAL A 281 45.54 -10.37 -27.58
N ARG A 282 46.65 -10.78 -26.98
CA ARG A 282 46.92 -12.18 -26.62
C ARG A 282 46.34 -12.45 -25.23
N GLN A 283 45.61 -13.56 -25.09
CA GLN A 283 45.46 -14.26 -23.82
C GLN A 283 46.30 -15.53 -23.88
#